data_AF-A0A7V5UJU2-F1
#
_entry.id   AF-A0A7V5UJU2-F1
#
_cell.length_a   1.000
_cell.length_b   1.000
_cell.length_c   1.000
_cell.angle_alpha   90.00
_cell.angle_beta   90.00
_cell.angle_gamma   90.00
#
_symmetry.space_group_name_H-M   'P 1'
#
loop_
_entity.id
_entity.type
_entity.pdbx_description
1 polymer ?
#
loop_
_entity_poly.entity_id
_entity_poly.type
_entity_poly.pdbx_seq_one_letter_code
_entity_poly.pdbx_strand_id
1 'polypeptide(L)'
;MERRGRKPLATGHVDRLEGSALAKLRMATILKTLSGEWTIEEACRELGICESRFHVLRRDWLRESLELLEPRRIGRPPKANTEVRADHESADTHSELEHQLQVANARREITEILSVSEPGSSPSKKNGARRAR
;
A
#
# COMPACT_ATOMS: atom_id res chain seq x y z
N MET A 1 -7.31 -45.54 -14.64
CA MET A 1 -5.84 -45.58 -14.44
C MET A 1 -5.54 -45.10 -13.03
N GLU A 2 -5.24 -46.01 -12.13
CA GLU A 2 -4.90 -45.69 -10.74
C GLU A 2 -3.47 -45.15 -10.71
N ARG A 3 -3.29 -43.85 -10.48
CA ARG A 3 -1.95 -43.25 -10.41
C ARG A 3 -1.26 -43.72 -9.12
N ARG A 4 -0.43 -44.75 -9.22
CA ARG A 4 0.54 -45.13 -8.18
C ARG A 4 1.56 -43.99 -8.01
N GLY A 5 1.37 -43.16 -6.99
CA GLY A 5 2.25 -42.02 -6.65
C GLY A 5 1.69 -41.19 -5.49
N ARG A 6 2.50 -40.31 -4.90
CA ARG A 6 2.02 -39.37 -3.87
C ARG A 6 0.92 -38.50 -4.47
N LYS A 7 -0.19 -38.33 -3.75
CA LYS A 7 -1.27 -37.43 -4.18
C LYS A 7 -0.69 -36.02 -4.37
N PRO A 8 -0.99 -35.34 -5.48
CA PRO A 8 -0.54 -33.96 -5.69
C PRO A 8 -1.11 -33.09 -4.57
N LEU A 9 -0.28 -32.22 -4.00
CA LEU A 9 -0.69 -31.34 -2.89
C LEU A 9 -1.63 -30.21 -3.34
N ALA A 10 -1.76 -29.96 -4.66
CA ALA A 10 -2.55 -28.87 -5.23
C ALA A 10 -2.26 -27.54 -4.51
N THR A 11 -3.27 -26.87 -3.96
CA THR A 11 -3.12 -25.62 -3.19
C THR A 11 -2.50 -25.82 -1.80
N GLY A 12 -2.31 -27.05 -1.32
CA GLY A 12 -1.66 -27.35 -0.03
C GLY A 12 -0.18 -26.94 0.05
N HIS A 13 0.43 -26.51 -1.05
CA HIS A 13 1.73 -25.82 -1.01
C HIS A 13 1.64 -24.45 -0.33
N VAL A 14 0.48 -23.77 -0.41
CA VAL A 14 0.26 -22.43 0.16
C VAL A 14 0.31 -22.45 1.69
N ASP A 15 -0.25 -23.50 2.31
CA ASP A 15 -0.34 -23.60 3.77
C ASP A 15 1.03 -23.56 4.44
N ARG A 16 2.05 -24.08 3.75
CA ARG A 16 3.43 -24.19 4.22
C ARG A 16 4.27 -22.94 4.03
N LEU A 17 3.77 -21.94 3.31
CA LEU A 17 4.50 -20.69 3.11
C LEU A 17 4.50 -19.83 4.38
N GLU A 18 5.50 -18.97 4.54
CA GLU A 18 5.45 -17.90 5.53
C GLU A 18 4.66 -16.71 4.96
N GLY A 19 3.90 -16.03 5.83
CA GLY A 19 3.09 -14.89 5.43
C GLY A 19 1.77 -14.79 6.19
N SER A 20 1.06 -13.69 5.98
CA SER A 20 -0.22 -13.43 6.64
C SER A 20 -1.31 -14.41 6.17
N ALA A 21 -2.26 -14.70 7.05
CA ALA A 21 -3.41 -15.56 6.71
C ALA A 21 -4.18 -15.04 5.48
N LEU A 22 -4.32 -13.71 5.36
CA LEU A 22 -4.96 -13.07 4.22
C LEU A 22 -4.17 -13.27 2.91
N ALA A 23 -2.84 -13.21 2.96
CA ALA A 23 -2.01 -13.46 1.78
C ALA A 23 -2.13 -14.92 1.31
N LYS A 24 -2.10 -15.87 2.25
CA LYS A 24 -2.32 -17.29 1.96
C LYS A 24 -3.70 -17.54 1.36
N LEU A 25 -4.76 -16.96 1.93
CA LEU A 25 -6.12 -17.08 1.43
C LEU A 25 -6.24 -16.55 -0.02
N ARG A 26 -5.69 -15.37 -0.30
CA ARG A 26 -5.67 -14.78 -1.64
C ARG A 26 -4.95 -15.68 -2.63
N MET A 27 -3.76 -16.17 -2.28
CA MET A 27 -2.96 -17.02 -3.16
C MET A 27 -3.65 -18.36 -3.44
N ALA A 28 -4.19 -19.02 -2.40
CA ALA A 28 -4.94 -20.26 -2.56
C ALA A 28 -6.17 -20.06 -3.45
N THR A 29 -6.91 -18.96 -3.27
CA THR A 29 -8.08 -18.63 -4.09
C THR A 29 -7.69 -18.45 -5.56
N ILE A 30 -6.63 -17.69 -5.85
CA ILE A 30 -6.13 -17.52 -7.22
C ILE A 30 -5.77 -18.88 -7.85
N LEU A 31 -5.06 -19.74 -7.12
CA LEU A 31 -4.68 -21.06 -7.63
C LEU A 31 -5.89 -21.98 -7.88
N LYS A 32 -6.93 -21.93 -7.03
CA LYS A 32 -8.19 -22.67 -7.26
C LYS A 32 -8.91 -22.18 -8.51
N THR A 33 -8.92 -20.87 -8.78
CA THR A 33 -9.51 -20.35 -10.03
C THR A 33 -8.69 -20.72 -11.27
N LEU A 34 -7.36 -20.79 -11.16
CA LEU A 34 -6.47 -21.20 -12.25
C LEU A 34 -6.58 -22.69 -12.59
N SER A 35 -6.81 -23.53 -11.59
CA SER A 35 -7.02 -24.97 -11.76
C SER A 35 -8.44 -25.32 -12.23
N GLY A 36 -9.35 -24.35 -12.30
CA GLY A 36 -10.75 -24.56 -12.62
C GLY A 36 -11.55 -25.22 -11.50
N GLU A 37 -11.00 -25.29 -10.28
CA GLU A 37 -11.71 -25.81 -9.11
C GLU A 37 -12.82 -24.86 -8.66
N TRP A 38 -12.59 -23.54 -8.78
CA TRP A 38 -13.53 -22.48 -8.40
C TRP A 38 -13.84 -21.53 -9.56
N THR A 39 -15.06 -21.00 -9.59
CA THR A 39 -15.42 -19.88 -10.47
C THR A 39 -14.88 -18.55 -9.94
N ILE A 40 -14.88 -17.53 -10.80
CA ILE A 40 -14.51 -16.17 -10.38
C ILE A 40 -15.51 -15.62 -9.35
N GLU A 41 -16.80 -15.93 -9.47
CA GLU A 41 -17.79 -15.44 -8.50
C GLU A 41 -17.58 -16.08 -7.12
N GLU A 42 -17.25 -17.37 -7.06
CA GLU A 42 -16.93 -18.07 -5.80
C GLU A 42 -15.69 -17.44 -5.13
N ALA A 43 -14.64 -17.17 -5.91
CA ALA A 43 -13.45 -16.50 -5.42
C ALA A 43 -13.73 -15.08 -4.90
N CYS A 44 -14.57 -14.32 -5.60
CA CYS A 44 -14.97 -12.97 -5.20
C CYS A 44 -15.76 -12.98 -3.88
N ARG A 45 -16.66 -13.95 -3.72
CA ARG A 45 -17.44 -14.16 -2.50
C ARG A 45 -16.54 -14.50 -1.31
N GLU A 46 -15.60 -15.43 -1.50
CA GLU A 46 -14.67 -15.84 -0.45
C GLU A 46 -13.79 -14.68 0.02
N LEU A 47 -13.30 -13.86 -0.92
CA LEU A 47 -12.41 -12.74 -0.62
C LEU A 47 -13.15 -11.45 -0.22
N GLY A 48 -14.47 -11.40 -0.36
CA GLY A 48 -15.27 -10.20 -0.09
C GLY A 48 -14.95 -9.02 -1.02
N ILE A 49 -14.60 -9.29 -2.28
CA ILE A 49 -14.23 -8.26 -3.27
C ILE A 49 -15.04 -8.39 -4.56
N CYS A 50 -15.12 -7.31 -5.34
CA CYS A 50 -15.74 -7.36 -6.66
C CYS A 50 -14.84 -8.03 -7.71
N GLU A 51 -15.44 -8.47 -8.80
CA GLU A 51 -14.74 -9.15 -9.90
C GLU A 51 -13.61 -8.31 -10.49
N SER A 52 -13.83 -7.02 -10.74
CA SER A 52 -12.78 -6.13 -11.27
C SER A 52 -11.56 -6.08 -10.34
N ARG A 53 -11.77 -6.08 -9.02
CA ARG A 53 -10.70 -6.08 -8.03
C ARG A 53 -9.97 -7.42 -8.01
N PHE A 54 -10.68 -8.53 -8.18
CA PHE A 54 -10.09 -9.86 -8.27
C PHE A 54 -9.19 -10.00 -9.50
N HIS A 55 -9.64 -9.54 -10.67
CA HIS A 55 -8.83 -9.57 -11.90
C HIS A 55 -7.55 -8.75 -11.77
N VAL A 56 -7.62 -7.56 -11.17
CA VAL A 56 -6.44 -6.73 -10.88
C VAL A 56 -5.48 -7.47 -9.95
N LEU A 57 -5.97 -8.00 -8.83
CA LEU A 57 -5.16 -8.76 -7.87
C LEU A 57 -4.46 -9.95 -8.53
N ARG A 58 -5.20 -10.73 -9.32
CA ARG A 58 -4.66 -11.89 -10.05
C ARG A 58 -3.59 -11.48 -11.05
N ARG A 59 -3.83 -10.43 -11.84
CA ARG A 59 -2.87 -9.91 -12.82
C ARG A 59 -1.57 -9.47 -12.16
N ASP A 60 -1.68 -8.69 -11.09
CA ASP A 60 -0.52 -8.11 -10.41
C ASP A 60 0.34 -9.22 -9.78
N TRP A 61 -0.30 -10.19 -9.11
CA TRP A 61 0.39 -11.37 -8.58
C TRP A 61 1.08 -12.21 -9.66
N LEU A 62 0.42 -12.46 -10.80
CA LEU A 62 1.01 -13.21 -11.91
C LEU A 62 2.23 -12.50 -12.51
N ARG A 63 2.18 -11.17 -12.60
CA ARG A 63 3.30 -10.35 -13.10
C ARG A 63 4.52 -10.48 -12.20
N GLU A 64 4.35 -10.29 -10.89
CA GLU A 64 5.46 -10.40 -9.93
C GLU A 64 6.00 -11.85 -9.85
N SER A 65 5.10 -12.84 -9.94
CA SER A 65 5.48 -14.25 -9.96
C SER A 65 6.28 -14.61 -11.21
N LEU A 66 5.96 -14.01 -12.36
CA LEU A 66 6.71 -14.21 -13.60
C LEU A 66 8.13 -13.65 -13.46
N GLU A 67 8.28 -12.45 -12.88
CA GLU A 67 9.60 -11.84 -12.65
C GLU A 67 10.50 -12.69 -11.75
N LEU A 68 9.93 -13.38 -10.77
CA LEU A 68 10.67 -14.33 -9.93
C LEU A 68 11.23 -15.52 -10.73
N LEU A 69 10.55 -15.93 -11.80
CA LEU A 69 10.90 -17.07 -12.63
C LEU A 69 11.87 -16.71 -13.77
N GLU A 70 12.15 -15.44 -13.98
CA GLU A 70 13.10 -15.00 -15.01
C GLU A 70 14.51 -15.56 -14.76
N PRO A 71 15.22 -16.04 -15.79
CA PRO A 71 16.57 -16.58 -15.65
C PRO A 71 17.53 -15.56 -15.04
N ARG A 72 18.10 -15.88 -13.87
CA ARG A 72 19.16 -15.08 -13.24
C ARG A 72 20.53 -15.65 -13.59
N ARG A 73 21.55 -14.79 -13.67
CA ARG A 73 22.94 -15.20 -13.91
C ARG A 73 23.30 -16.32 -12.94
N ILE A 74 23.86 -17.39 -13.47
CA ILE A 74 24.26 -18.57 -12.71
C ILE A 74 25.39 -18.18 -11.76
N GLY A 75 25.20 -18.48 -10.47
CA GLY A 75 26.14 -18.17 -9.40
C GLY A 75 25.49 -17.38 -8.28
N ARG A 76 25.97 -17.56 -7.05
CA ARG A 76 25.58 -16.67 -5.95
C ARG A 76 26.02 -15.26 -6.35
N PRO A 77 25.12 -14.27 -6.45
CA PRO A 77 25.56 -12.90 -6.62
C PRO A 77 26.60 -12.60 -5.53
N PRO A 78 27.70 -11.91 -5.86
CA PRO A 78 28.67 -11.51 -4.85
C PRO A 78 27.89 -10.84 -3.72
N LYS A 79 28.20 -11.20 -2.46
CA LYS A 79 27.60 -10.52 -1.31
C LYS A 79 27.93 -9.03 -1.47
N ALA A 80 26.99 -8.26 -2.01
CA ALA A 80 26.97 -6.85 -1.72
C ALA A 80 26.91 -6.77 -0.20
N ASN A 81 27.76 -5.95 0.41
CA ASN A 81 27.56 -5.55 1.80
C ASN A 81 26.17 -4.89 1.84
N THR A 82 25.14 -5.68 2.13
CA THR A 82 23.73 -5.27 2.11
C THR A 82 23.42 -4.28 3.23
N GLU A 83 24.34 -4.08 4.17
CA GLU A 83 24.27 -3.02 5.18
C GLU A 83 24.28 -1.61 4.56
N VAL A 84 24.78 -1.42 3.33
CA VAL A 84 24.87 -0.06 2.77
C VAL A 84 23.71 0.27 1.82
N ARG A 85 23.09 -0.70 1.13
CA ARG A 85 22.16 -0.34 0.03
C ARG A 85 20.68 -0.32 0.41
N ALA A 86 20.25 -1.10 1.40
CA ALA A 86 18.86 -1.06 1.89
C ALA A 86 18.61 0.10 2.87
N ASP A 87 19.66 0.51 3.60
CA ASP A 87 19.58 1.57 4.58
C ASP A 87 19.56 2.96 3.93
N HIS A 88 20.23 3.17 2.79
CA HIS A 88 20.22 4.49 2.14
C HIS A 88 18.87 4.85 1.49
N GLU A 89 18.25 3.98 0.68
CA GLU A 89 16.93 4.28 0.08
C GLU A 89 15.83 4.40 1.14
N SER A 90 15.91 3.60 2.22
CA SER A 90 14.95 3.66 3.33
C SER A 90 15.19 4.87 4.23
N ALA A 91 16.44 5.26 4.49
CA ALA A 91 16.75 6.46 5.28
C ALA A 91 16.45 7.75 4.51
N ASP A 92 16.68 7.77 3.19
CA ASP A 92 16.38 8.93 2.34
C ASP A 92 14.87 9.19 2.32
N THR A 93 14.06 8.15 2.14
CA THR A 93 12.60 8.24 2.18
C THR A 93 12.06 8.55 3.58
N HIS A 94 12.70 8.04 4.64
CA HIS A 94 12.33 8.35 6.01
C HIS A 94 12.61 9.81 6.36
N SER A 95 13.79 10.33 5.99
CA SER A 95 14.20 11.71 6.28
C SER A 95 13.32 12.74 5.56
N GLU A 96 12.92 12.46 4.31
CA GLU A 96 12.00 13.28 3.54
C GLU A 96 10.59 13.29 4.18
N LEU A 97 10.09 12.13 4.61
CA LEU A 97 8.79 12.02 5.29
C LEU A 97 8.79 12.74 6.65
N GLU A 98 9.86 12.64 7.43
CA GLU A 98 10.01 13.36 8.70
C GLU A 98 10.03 14.87 8.49
N HIS A 99 10.75 15.34 7.48
CA HIS A 99 10.79 16.77 7.13
C HIS A 99 9.41 17.29 6.69
N GLN A 100 8.68 16.52 5.87
CA GLN A 100 7.31 16.87 5.48
C GLN A 100 6.36 16.94 6.68
N LEU A 101 6.49 16.01 7.64
CA LEU A 101 5.71 16.03 8.88
C LEU A 101 6.06 17.25 9.76
N GLN A 102 7.33 17.60 9.89
CA GLN A 102 7.76 18.78 10.63
C GLN A 102 7.20 20.07 10.01
N VAL A 103 7.27 20.22 8.69
CA VAL A 103 6.72 21.38 7.98
C VAL A 103 5.20 21.44 8.14
N ALA A 104 4.49 20.31 8.05
CA ALA A 104 3.05 20.25 8.25
C ALA A 104 2.66 20.63 9.69
N ASN A 105 3.40 20.15 10.69
CA ASN A 105 3.19 20.48 12.09
C ASN A 105 3.48 21.96 12.40
N ALA A 106 4.58 22.51 11.87
CA ALA A 106 4.90 23.93 12.03
C ALA A 106 3.84 24.84 11.39
N ARG A 107 3.35 24.50 10.20
CA ARG A 107 2.25 25.24 9.54
C ARG A 107 0.96 25.18 10.36
N ARG A 108 0.67 24.03 10.95
CA ARG A 108 -0.48 23.85 11.82
C ARG A 108 -0.35 24.69 13.09
N GLU A 109 0.80 24.66 13.76
CA GLU A 109 1.08 25.46 14.96
C GLU A 109 0.98 26.96 14.68
N ILE A 110 1.57 27.42 13.57
CA ILE A 110 1.45 28.83 13.12
C ILE A 110 -0.01 29.20 12.87
N THR A 111 -0.79 28.32 12.23
CA THR A 111 -2.22 28.57 11.99
C THR A 111 -3.01 28.61 13.30
N GLU A 112 -2.74 27.70 14.24
CA GLU A 112 -3.36 27.69 15.56
C GLU A 112 -3.04 29.00 16.32
N ILE A 113 -1.78 29.44 16.31
CA ILE A 113 -1.35 30.72 16.95
C ILE A 113 -1.97 31.95 16.26
N LEU A 114 -1.96 32.01 14.93
CA LEU A 114 -2.51 33.14 14.18
C LEU A 114 -4.05 33.20 14.27
N SER A 115 -4.72 32.05 14.33
CA SER A 115 -6.19 31.97 14.50
C SER A 115 -6.67 32.41 15.88
N VAL A 116 -5.80 32.32 16.90
CA VAL A 116 -6.05 32.86 18.25
C VAL A 116 -5.83 34.38 18.30
N SER A 117 -5.20 34.97 17.27
CA SER A 117 -4.81 36.38 17.23
C SER A 117 -5.63 37.25 16.25
N GLU A 118 -6.91 36.94 16.02
CA GLU A 118 -7.88 37.89 15.47
C GLU A 118 -8.64 38.63 16.60
N PRO A 119 -8.12 39.75 17.15
CA PRO A 119 -8.95 40.72 17.83
C PRO A 119 -9.67 41.58 16.77
N GLY A 120 -10.98 41.69 16.91
CA GLY A 120 -11.88 42.23 15.89
C GLY A 120 -11.52 43.62 15.36
N SER A 121 -11.78 43.80 14.07
CA SER A 121 -11.86 45.12 13.44
C SER A 121 -13.23 45.31 12.81
N SER A 122 -14.08 46.05 13.54
CA SER A 122 -15.15 46.94 13.04
C SER A 122 -15.74 47.69 14.25
N PRO A 123 -16.24 48.95 14.16
CA PRO A 123 -16.53 49.74 12.95
C PRO A 123 -16.16 51.25 13.01
N SER A 124 -16.36 51.92 11.88
CA SER A 124 -17.11 53.20 11.73
C SER A 124 -16.41 54.39 11.04
N LYS A 125 -17.18 54.98 10.12
CA LYS A 125 -16.86 56.02 9.13
C LYS A 125 -16.51 57.38 9.74
N LYS A 126 -15.59 58.10 9.09
CA LYS A 126 -15.21 59.49 9.34
C LYS A 126 -16.16 60.49 8.66
N ASN A 127 -16.73 61.37 9.48
CA ASN A 127 -17.16 62.78 9.29
C ASN A 127 -18.12 63.19 8.15
N GLY A 128 -19.31 63.65 8.57
CA GLY A 128 -20.12 64.66 7.87
C GLY A 128 -20.52 65.79 8.84
N ALA A 129 -19.92 66.97 8.62
CA ALA A 129 -20.37 68.34 8.94
C ALA A 129 -20.95 68.71 10.33
N ARG A 130 -20.22 69.58 11.03
CA ARG A 130 -20.74 70.53 12.03
C ARG A 130 -21.36 71.74 11.31
N ARG A 131 -22.55 72.20 11.75
CA ARG A 131 -22.74 73.55 12.29
C ARG A 131 -24.16 73.76 12.84
N ALA A 132 -24.20 74.39 14.02
CA ALA A 132 -25.39 74.88 14.69
C ALA A 132 -25.59 76.36 14.39
N ARG A 133 -26.82 76.76 14.05
CA ARG A 133 -27.61 77.86 14.63
C ARG A 133 -28.89 78.04 13.80
#